data_AF-A0A849ER10-F1
#
_entry.id   AF-A0A849ER10-F1
#
_cell.length_a   1.000
_cell.length_b   1.000
_cell.length_c   1.000
_cell.angle_alpha   90.00
_cell.angle_beta   90.00
_cell.angle_gamma   90.00
#
_symmetry.space_group_name_H-M   'P 1'
#
loop_
_entity.id
_entity.type
_entity.pdbx_description
1 polymer ?
#
loop_
_entity_poly.entity_id
_entity_poly.type
_entity_poly.pdbx_seq_one_letter_code
_entity_poly.pdbx_strand_id
1 'polypeptide(L)' 'MKYTCTQYREEMVLLGLKRRLSEPALNTEERKRIEKEIKKLEAQMGMD' A
#
# COMPACT_ATOMS: atom_id res chain seq x y z
N MET A 1 -11.55 18.82 -11.66
CA MET A 1 -11.17 17.79 -10.69
C MET A 1 -10.13 16.88 -11.32
N LYS A 2 -8.84 17.15 -11.11
CA LYS A 2 -7.76 16.26 -11.59
C LYS A 2 -7.40 15.36 -10.42
N TYR A 3 -8.01 14.19 -10.33
CA TYR A 3 -7.29 13.07 -9.74
C TYR A 3 -6.05 12.93 -10.60
N THR A 4 -4.91 13.38 -10.10
CA THR A 4 -3.66 13.23 -10.82
C THR A 4 -3.45 11.73 -10.97
N CYS A 5 -3.00 11.27 -12.14
CA CYS A 5 -2.72 9.84 -12.36
C CYS A 5 -1.82 9.25 -11.27
N THR A 6 -1.10 10.10 -10.54
CA THR A 6 -0.34 9.81 -9.31
C THR A 6 -1.21 9.23 -8.19
N GLN A 7 -2.30 9.89 -7.78
CA GLN A 7 -3.17 9.39 -6.70
C GLN A 7 -3.79 8.04 -7.05
N TYR A 8 -4.29 7.89 -8.27
CA TYR A 8 -4.85 6.62 -8.74
C TYR A 8 -3.80 5.50 -8.76
N ARG A 9 -2.55 5.83 -9.12
CA ARG A 9 -1.44 4.87 -9.11
C ARG A 9 -1.06 4.48 -7.68
N GLU A 10 -1.04 5.43 -6.76
CA GLU A 10 -0.77 5.18 -5.34
C GLU A 10 -1.87 4.31 -4.73
N GLU A 11 -3.15 4.58 -5.02
CA GLU A 11 -4.26 3.71 -4.60
C GLU A 11 -4.14 2.29 -5.16
N MET A 12 -3.78 2.14 -6.44
CA MET A 12 -3.54 0.83 -7.06
C MET A 12 -2.38 0.08 -6.38
N VAL A 13 -1.30 0.77 -6.03
CA VAL A 13 -0.16 0.21 -5.29
C VAL A 13 -0.59 -0.21 -3.89
N LEU A 14 -1.33 0.64 -3.18
CA LEU A 14 -1.86 0.37 -1.84
C LEU A 14 -2.77 -0.87 -1.85
N LEU A 15 -3.67 -0.97 -2.83
CA LEU A 15 -4.55 -2.12 -3.00
C LEU A 15 -3.76 -3.41 -3.26
N GLY A 16 -2.73 -3.35 -4.10
CA GLY A 16 -1.84 -4.48 -4.38
C GLY A 16 -1.08 -4.96 -3.14
N LEU A 17 -0.56 -4.01 -2.34
CA LEU A 17 0.12 -4.30 -1.08
C LEU A 17 -0.84 -4.90 -0.04
N LYS A 18 -2.06 -4.36 0.11
CA LYS A 18 -3.10 -4.91 1.00
C LYS A 18 -3.52 -6.31 0.58
N ARG A 19 -3.64 -6.56 -0.73
CA ARG A 19 -3.96 -7.89 -1.26
C ARG A 19 -2.87 -8.92 -0.92
N ARG A 20 -1.60 -8.56 -1.10
CA ARG A 20 -0.46 -9.41 -0.68
C ARG A 20 -0.42 -9.62 0.82
N LEU A 21 -0.73 -8.60 1.62
CA LEU A 21 -0.82 -8.71 3.08
C LEU A 21 -1.88 -9.73 3.53
N SER A 22 -2.93 -9.90 2.72
CA SER A 22 -4.00 -10.87 2.97
C SER A 22 -3.68 -12.29 2.48
N GLU A 23 -2.53 -12.52 1.85
CA GLU A 23 -2.14 -13.86 1.41
C GLU A 23 -1.74 -14.73 2.62
N PRO A 24 -2.32 -15.93 2.77
CA PRO A 24 -2.07 -16.80 3.92
C PRO A 24 -0.67 -17.43 3.90
N ALA A 25 0.03 -17.39 2.77
CA ALA A 25 1.39 -17.89 2.61
C ALA A 25 2.47 -16.84 2.89
N LEU A 26 2.08 -15.64 3.34
CA LEU A 26 3.01 -14.54 3.52
C LEU A 26 3.85 -14.73 4.81
N ASN A 27 5.18 -14.74 4.65
CA ASN A 27 6.09 -14.84 5.79
C ASN A 27 6.00 -13.61 6.69
N THR A 28 6.24 -13.80 8.00
CA THR A 28 6.16 -12.73 9.00
C THR A 28 7.08 -11.55 8.69
N GLU A 29 8.24 -11.80 8.08
CA GLU A 29 9.16 -10.75 7.62
C GLU A 29 8.61 -9.98 6.43
N GLU A 30 8.03 -10.66 5.44
CA GLU A 30 7.40 -10.01 4.29
C GLU A 30 6.19 -9.20 4.72
N ARG A 31 5.39 -9.72 5.65
CA ARG A 31 4.25 -9.01 6.25
C ARG A 31 4.68 -7.68 6.84
N LYS A 32 5.73 -7.69 7.67
CA LYS A 32 6.28 -6.46 8.28
C LYS A 32 6.82 -5.48 7.24
N ARG A 33 7.47 -5.96 6.16
CA ARG A 33 7.93 -5.10 5.07
C ARG A 33 6.76 -4.44 4.34
N ILE A 34 5.74 -5.22 3.99
CA ILE A 34 4.54 -4.74 3.31
C ILE A 34 3.77 -3.73 4.18
N GLU A 35 3.60 -3.99 5.48
CA GLU A 35 2.97 -3.03 6.41
C GLU A 35 3.75 -1.71 6.49
N LYS A 36 5.09 -1.77 6.48
CA LYS A 36 5.94 -0.57 6.50
C LYS A 36 5.80 0.26 5.22
N GLU A 37 5.74 -0.42 4.08
CA GLU A 37 5.56 0.23 2.77
C GLU A 37 4.15 0.83 2.65
N ILE A 38 3.11 0.12 3.10
CA ILE A 38 1.72 0.64 3.17
C ILE A 38 1.68 1.93 3.98
N LYS A 39 2.25 1.92 5.20
CA LYS A 39 2.23 3.10 6.09
C LYS A 39 2.98 4.29 5.49
N LYS A 40 4.09 4.03 4.80
CA LYS A 40 4.84 5.07 4.10
C LYS A 40 4.03 5.65 2.93
N LEU A 41 3.33 4.80 2.18
CA LEU A 41 2.47 5.22 1.08
C LEU A 41 1.28 6.05 1.58
N GLU A 42 0.61 5.60 2.65
CA GLU A 42 -0.52 6.31 3.28
C GLU A 42 -0.08 7.69 3.79
N ALA A 43 1.10 7.80 4.40
CA ALA A 43 1.68 9.09 4.80
C ALA A 43 2.02 10.01 3.60
N GLN A 44 2.53 9.45 2.49
CA GLN A 44 2.81 10.22 1.26
C GLN A 44 1.52 10.72 0.58
N MET A 45 0.44 9.94 0.67
CA MET A 45 -0.89 10.30 0.17
C MET A 45 -1.62 11.28 1.09
N GLY A 46 -1.12 11.52 2.31
CA GLY A 46 -1.80 12.33 3.32
C GLY A 46 -3.08 11.68 3.84
N MET A 47 -3.11 10.35 3.91
CA MET A 47 -4.24 9.54 4.40
C MET A 47 -4.16 9.21 5.90
N ASP A 48 -3.35 9.95 6.67
CA ASP A 48 -3.18 9.82 8.14
C ASP A 48 -4.05 10.85 8.89
#